data_AF-A0A0S7X104-F1
#
_entry.id   AF-A0A0S7X104-F1
#
_cell.length_a   1.000
_cell.length_b   1.000
_cell.length_c   1.000
_cell.angle_alpha   90.00
_cell.angle_beta   90.00
_cell.angle_gamma   90.00
#
_symmetry.space_group_name_H-M   'P 1'
#
loop_
_entity.id
_entity.type
_entity.pdbx_description
1 polymer ?
#
loop_
_entity_poly.entity_id
_entity_poly.type
_entity_poly.pdbx_seq_one_letter_code
_entity_poly.pdbx_strand_id
1 'polypeptide(L)'
;MTENVSFAELFEPLSVRDKTFRNRIVMPPMVSVRDILSEEGRSWYAEHARGGVALVIVEATPLGLLVTESIPALRMLVDAVHAEGALIAIQLFSNGQPQPGKVFFEKAREPHDLTREQLLGL
;
A
#
# COMPACT_ATOMS: atom_id res chain seq x y z
N MET A 1 -20.83 -34.68 7.71
CA MET A 1 -20.26 -34.06 8.92
C MET A 1 -19.85 -32.66 8.53
N THR A 2 -20.62 -31.64 8.89
CA THR A 2 -20.23 -30.23 8.69
C THR A 2 -19.35 -29.85 9.87
N GLU A 3 -18.07 -29.59 9.64
CA GLU A 3 -17.21 -29.04 10.68
C GLU A 3 -17.75 -27.66 11.08
N ASN A 4 -17.95 -27.45 12.39
CA ASN A 4 -18.22 -26.12 12.93
C ASN A 4 -16.91 -25.32 12.86
N VAL A 5 -16.74 -24.54 11.80
CA VAL A 5 -15.63 -23.60 11.67
C VAL A 5 -15.92 -22.41 12.59
N SER A 6 -15.04 -22.19 13.57
CA SER A 6 -15.07 -21.01 14.43
C SER A 6 -14.26 -19.88 13.79
N PHE A 7 -14.81 -18.67 13.80
CA PHE A 7 -14.13 -17.45 13.32
C PHE A 7 -13.58 -16.58 14.44
N ALA A 8 -13.63 -17.05 15.70
CA ALA A 8 -13.24 -16.25 16.87
C ALA A 8 -11.82 -15.68 16.73
N GLU A 9 -10.88 -16.50 16.22
CA GLU A 9 -9.49 -16.08 16.03
C GLU A 9 -9.32 -14.90 15.07
N LEU A 10 -10.24 -14.68 14.13
CA LEU A 10 -10.16 -13.52 13.22
C LEU A 10 -10.28 -12.19 13.98
N PHE A 11 -10.93 -12.19 15.14
CA PHE A 11 -11.18 -10.99 15.95
C PHE A 11 -10.18 -10.83 17.10
N GLU A 12 -9.32 -11.83 17.32
CA GLU A 12 -8.26 -11.74 18.33
C GLU A 12 -7.06 -10.92 17.81
N PRO A 13 -6.38 -10.15 18.68
CA PRO A 13 -5.17 -9.42 18.31
C PRO A 13 -4.08 -10.33 17.76
N LEU A 14 -3.26 -9.78 16.86
CA LEU A 14 -2.09 -10.46 16.29
C LEU A 14 -0.86 -9.57 16.38
N SER A 15 0.21 -10.07 16.99
CA SER A 15 1.49 -9.37 16.98
C SER A 15 2.29 -9.75 15.74
N VAL A 16 2.71 -8.75 14.96
CA VAL A 16 3.58 -8.91 13.80
C VAL A 16 4.78 -8.02 14.00
N ARG A 17 5.94 -8.62 14.31
CA ARG A 17 7.16 -7.93 14.74
C ARG A 17 6.88 -7.01 15.93
N ASP A 18 7.10 -5.71 15.80
CA ASP A 18 6.90 -4.67 16.81
C ASP A 18 5.51 -4.01 16.75
N LYS A 19 4.59 -4.51 15.91
CA LYS A 19 3.25 -3.97 15.75
C LYS A 19 2.19 -4.95 16.25
N THR A 20 1.16 -4.41 16.91
CA THR A 20 0.00 -5.16 17.36
C THR A 20 -1.20 -4.80 16.49
N PHE A 21 -1.74 -5.79 15.81
CA PHE A 21 -2.95 -5.68 15.01
C PHE A 21 -4.14 -5.89 15.94
N ARG A 22 -5.17 -5.03 15.85
CA ARG A 22 -6.40 -5.11 16.66
C ARG A 22 -7.24 -6.37 16.39
N ASN A 23 -7.05 -7.01 15.24
CA ASN A 23 -7.66 -8.26 14.79
C ASN A 23 -6.85 -8.82 13.59
N ARG A 24 -7.27 -9.93 12.99
CA ARG A 24 -6.58 -10.58 11.86
C ARG A 24 -7.18 -10.22 10.49
N ILE A 25 -8.00 -9.17 10.42
CA ILE A 25 -8.68 -8.74 9.20
C ILE A 25 -7.85 -7.66 8.53
N VAL A 26 -7.50 -7.89 7.27
CA VAL A 26 -6.66 -7.00 6.47
C VAL A 26 -7.42 -6.58 5.22
N MET A 27 -7.37 -5.29 4.90
CA MET A 27 -7.75 -4.80 3.58
C MET A 27 -6.55 -5.01 2.63
N PRO A 28 -6.65 -5.92 1.65
CA PRO A 28 -5.57 -6.13 0.69
C PRO A 28 -5.43 -4.92 -0.25
N PRO A 29 -4.33 -4.81 -1.02
CA PRO A 29 -4.23 -3.78 -2.06
C PRO A 29 -5.33 -4.01 -3.10
N MET A 30 -6.26 -3.07 -3.19
CA MET A 30 -7.36 -3.09 -4.16
C MET A 30 -7.13 -1.98 -5.18
N VAL A 31 -6.93 -2.33 -6.45
CA VAL A 31 -6.73 -1.36 -7.54
C VAL A 31 -8.04 -0.64 -7.80
N SER A 32 -8.23 0.46 -7.09
CA SER A 32 -9.43 1.31 -7.14
C SER A 32 -9.21 2.54 -8.02
N VAL A 33 -7.97 2.75 -8.47
CA VAL A 33 -7.56 3.85 -9.36
C VAL A 33 -7.85 5.21 -8.71
N ARG A 34 -7.56 5.30 -7.41
CA ARG A 34 -7.74 6.54 -6.63
C ARG A 34 -6.42 7.27 -6.49
N ASP A 35 -6.47 8.60 -6.52
CA ASP A 35 -5.30 9.40 -6.19
C ASP A 35 -5.08 9.39 -4.67
N ILE A 36 -4.08 8.65 -4.21
CA ILE A 36 -3.74 8.50 -2.79
C ILE A 36 -3.21 9.80 -2.16
N LEU A 37 -2.85 10.80 -2.97
CA LEU A 37 -2.42 12.13 -2.53
C LEU A 37 -3.60 13.11 -2.40
N SER A 38 -4.76 12.75 -2.96
CA SER A 38 -5.99 13.54 -2.87
C SER A 38 -6.75 13.33 -1.56
N GLU A 39 -7.64 14.26 -1.23
CA GLU A 39 -8.56 14.11 -0.09
C GLU A 39 -9.53 12.93 -0.27
N GLU A 40 -9.98 12.70 -1.49
CA GLU A 40 -10.89 11.60 -1.80
C GLU A 40 -10.20 10.24 -1.56
N GLY A 41 -8.97 10.07 -2.03
CA GLY A 41 -8.19 8.86 -1.80
C GLY A 41 -7.94 8.61 -0.32
N ARG A 42 -7.55 9.66 0.43
CA ARG A 42 -7.39 9.58 1.88
C ARG A 42 -8.67 9.13 2.59
N SER A 43 -9.78 9.79 2.29
CA SER A 43 -11.08 9.48 2.89
C SER A 43 -11.47 8.01 2.65
N TRP A 44 -11.24 7.51 1.43
CA TRP A 44 -11.55 6.12 1.09
C TRP A 44 -10.79 5.09 1.95
N TYR A 45 -9.49 5.30 2.19
CA TYR A 45 -8.72 4.41 3.06
C TYR A 45 -9.11 4.55 4.54
N ALA A 46 -9.40 5.77 5.00
CA ALA A 46 -9.89 6.02 6.36
C ALA A 46 -11.25 5.33 6.60
N GLU A 47 -12.16 5.33 5.62
CA GLU A 47 -13.45 4.62 5.71
C GLU A 47 -13.28 3.11 5.92
N HIS A 48 -12.31 2.48 5.26
CA HIS A 48 -12.02 1.06 5.45
C HIS A 48 -11.40 0.78 6.83
N ALA A 49 -10.48 1.65 7.27
CA ALA A 49 -9.92 1.59 8.61
C ALA A 49 -11.01 1.70 9.70
N ARG A 50 -11.97 2.61 9.50
CA ARG A 50 -13.15 2.78 10.37
C ARG A 50 -14.05 1.55 10.37
N GLY A 51 -14.20 0.88 9.23
CA GLY A 51 -14.92 -0.39 9.09
C GLY A 51 -14.30 -1.55 9.88
N GLY A 52 -13.05 -1.38 10.29
CA GLY A 52 -12.49 -2.09 11.42
C GLY A 52 -11.41 -3.12 11.11
N VAL A 53 -10.81 -3.02 9.93
CA VAL A 53 -9.61 -3.77 9.59
C VAL A 53 -8.45 -3.39 10.51
N ALA A 54 -7.55 -4.33 10.77
CA ALA A 54 -6.34 -4.04 11.53
C ALA A 54 -5.22 -3.44 10.69
N LEU A 55 -5.20 -3.73 9.39
CA LEU A 55 -4.22 -3.22 8.44
C LEU A 55 -4.91 -2.84 7.13
N VAL A 56 -4.59 -1.64 6.65
CA VAL A 56 -4.88 -1.17 5.30
C VAL A 56 -3.62 -1.30 4.46
N ILE A 57 -3.70 -2.02 3.33
CA ILE A 57 -2.63 -2.03 2.34
C ILE A 57 -3.05 -1.15 1.17
N VAL A 58 -2.38 -0.01 1.01
CA VAL A 58 -2.58 0.92 -0.11
C VAL A 58 -2.26 0.21 -1.43
N GLU A 59 -3.06 0.51 -2.45
CA GLU A 59 -2.96 -0.09 -3.78
C GLU A 59 -1.57 0.05 -4.42
N ALA A 60 -1.34 -0.72 -5.49
CA ALA A 60 -0.11 -0.73 -6.25
C ALA A 60 0.37 0.69 -6.58
N THR A 61 1.33 1.18 -5.80
CA THR A 61 1.80 2.55 -5.87
C THR A 61 3.10 2.60 -6.66
N PRO A 62 3.14 3.30 -7.81
CA PRO A 62 4.36 3.45 -8.59
C PRO A 62 5.48 4.04 -7.73
N LEU A 63 6.67 3.44 -7.78
CA LEU A 63 7.84 3.96 -7.04
C LEU A 63 8.07 5.45 -7.32
N GLY A 64 7.82 5.89 -8.56
CA GLY A 64 7.98 7.30 -8.96
C GLY A 64 7.04 8.28 -8.27
N LEU A 65 5.98 7.80 -7.61
CA LEU A 65 5.09 8.64 -6.80
C LEU A 65 5.68 8.88 -5.39
N LEU A 66 6.65 8.07 -4.95
CA LEU A 66 7.29 8.13 -3.64
C LEU A 66 8.50 9.09 -3.65
N VAL A 67 8.28 10.29 -4.17
CA VAL A 67 9.24 11.40 -4.18
C VAL A 67 9.03 12.32 -2.98
N THR A 68 10.01 13.18 -2.70
CA THR A 68 10.00 14.07 -1.52
C THR A 68 8.75 14.95 -1.45
N GLU A 69 8.28 15.40 -2.60
CA GLU A 69 7.11 16.27 -2.77
C GLU A 69 5.80 15.57 -2.35
N SER A 70 5.74 14.24 -2.47
CA SER A 70 4.55 13.46 -2.09
C SER A 70 4.50 13.15 -0.59
N ILE A 71 5.62 13.26 0.14
CA ILE A 71 5.72 12.87 1.55
C ILE A 71 4.66 13.54 2.43
N PRO A 72 4.40 14.87 2.33
CA PRO A 72 3.38 15.52 3.15
C PRO A 72 1.97 14.94 2.94
N ALA A 73 1.58 14.70 1.69
CA ALA A 73 0.27 14.13 1.37
C ALA A 73 0.16 12.66 1.81
N LEU A 74 1.22 11.87 1.63
CA LEU A 74 1.29 10.50 2.14
C LEU A 74 1.24 10.46 3.67
N ARG A 75 1.81 11.45 4.35
CA ARG A 75 1.71 11.56 5.81
C ARG A 75 0.27 11.79 6.26
N MET A 76 -0.48 12.65 5.56
CA MET A 76 -1.90 12.87 5.84
C MET A 76 -2.72 11.59 5.66
N LEU A 77 -2.42 10.77 4.66
CA LEU A 77 -3.04 9.46 4.47
C LEU A 77 -2.78 8.52 5.66
N VAL A 78 -1.51 8.44 6.09
CA VAL A 78 -1.10 7.62 7.24
C VAL A 78 -1.82 8.07 8.51
N ASP A 79 -1.85 9.38 8.77
CA ASP A 79 -2.48 9.93 9.98
C ASP A 79 -4.00 9.70 9.97
N ALA A 80 -4.66 9.81 8.81
CA ALA A 80 -6.09 9.51 8.67
C ALA A 80 -6.42 8.04 8.98
N VAL A 81 -5.61 7.09 8.52
CA VAL A 81 -5.80 5.66 8.81
C VAL A 81 -5.50 5.34 10.28
N HIS A 82 -4.44 5.92 10.85
CA HIS A 82 -4.12 5.75 12.27
C HIS A 82 -5.19 6.32 13.20
N ALA A 83 -5.83 7.44 12.83
CA ALA A 83 -6.92 8.03 13.61
C ALA A 83 -8.12 7.08 13.77
N GLU A 84 -8.33 6.17 12.82
CA GLU A 84 -9.39 5.16 12.83
C GLU A 84 -8.96 3.82 13.49
N GLY A 85 -7.73 3.77 14.04
CA GLY A 85 -7.22 2.64 14.82
C GLY A 85 -6.69 1.46 14.01
N ALA A 86 -6.45 1.64 12.71
CA ALA A 86 -5.79 0.63 11.86
C ALA A 86 -4.33 1.01 11.61
N LEU A 87 -3.49 0.01 11.30
CA LEU A 87 -2.16 0.22 10.74
C LEU A 87 -2.25 0.40 9.22
N ILE A 88 -1.18 0.88 8.61
CA ILE A 88 -1.10 1.09 7.16
C ILE A 88 0.22 0.57 6.59
N ALA A 89 0.14 -0.02 5.39
CA ALA A 89 1.27 -0.39 4.55
C ALA A 89 1.00 0.06 3.11
N ILE A 90 2.05 0.16 2.30
CA ILE A 90 1.95 0.54 0.88
C ILE A 90 2.56 -0.52 -0.02
N GLN A 91 1.83 -0.95 -1.06
CA GLN A 91 2.35 -1.88 -2.04
C GLN A 91 3.23 -1.13 -3.06
N LEU A 92 4.53 -1.40 -3.04
CA LEU A 92 5.46 -0.84 -4.01
C LEU A 92 5.29 -1.51 -5.36
N PHE A 93 5.07 -0.72 -6.41
CA PHE A 93 4.91 -1.18 -7.77
C PHE A 93 5.95 -0.55 -8.69
N SER A 94 6.69 -1.40 -9.41
CA SER A 94 7.56 -0.99 -10.51
C SER A 94 6.92 -1.44 -11.82
N ASN A 95 6.53 -0.49 -12.66
CA ASN A 95 5.95 -0.73 -13.98
C ASN A 95 7.02 -0.81 -15.09
N GLY A 96 8.30 -0.89 -14.73
CA GLY A 96 9.42 -0.83 -15.68
C GLY A 96 9.60 0.53 -16.36
N GLN A 97 8.85 1.57 -15.95
CA GLN A 97 9.00 2.94 -16.45
C GLN A 97 9.96 3.72 -15.55
N PRO A 98 10.63 4.75 -16.09
CA PRO A 98 11.63 5.50 -15.35
C PRO A 98 10.98 6.37 -14.28
N GLN A 99 11.63 6.43 -13.13
CA GLN A 99 11.17 7.26 -12.01
C GLN A 99 11.42 8.76 -12.29
N PRO A 100 10.60 9.69 -11.77
CA PRO A 100 10.83 11.12 -11.90
C PRO A 100 12.23 11.49 -11.37
N GLY A 101 12.96 12.31 -12.13
CA GLY A 101 14.35 12.71 -11.82
C GLY A 101 15.43 11.72 -12.27
N LYS A 102 15.04 10.57 -12.83
CA LYS A 102 15.94 9.55 -13.35
C LYS A 102 15.35 9.03 -14.67
N VAL A 103 15.74 9.65 -15.80
CA VAL A 103 15.42 9.18 -17.17
C VAL A 103 16.15 7.86 -17.40
N PHE A 104 15.62 6.75 -16.89
CA PHE A 104 16.22 5.42 -17.03
C PHE A 104 15.66 4.61 -18.19
N PHE A 105 14.51 5.00 -18.77
CA PHE A 105 13.86 4.24 -19.83
C PHE A 105 13.19 5.16 -20.85
N GLU A 106 13.99 5.84 -21.68
CA GLU A 106 13.47 6.53 -22.86
C GLU A 106 13.06 5.52 -23.98
N LYS A 107 13.24 4.21 -23.76
CA LYS A 107 13.04 3.16 -24.78
C LYS A 107 12.44 1.83 -24.32
N ALA A 108 11.83 1.71 -23.14
CA ALA A 108 11.14 0.47 -22.75
C ALA A 108 9.71 0.40 -23.33
N ARG A 109 9.57 0.50 -24.66
CA ARG A 109 8.30 0.20 -25.36
C ARG A 109 8.26 -1.23 -25.90
N GLU A 110 9.42 -1.85 -26.12
CA GLU A 110 9.51 -3.25 -26.50
C GLU A 110 10.01 -4.12 -25.33
N PRO A 111 9.41 -5.31 -25.12
CA PRO A 111 9.90 -6.28 -24.16
C PRO A 111 11.38 -6.58 -24.43
N HIS A 112 12.24 -6.42 -23.43
CA HIS A 112 13.66 -6.75 -23.49
C HIS A 112 14.12 -7.28 -22.13
N ASP A 113 15.23 -8.01 -22.15
CA ASP A 113 15.89 -8.44 -20.93
C ASP A 113 16.53 -7.25 -20.24
N LEU A 114 16.27 -7.10 -18.93
CA LEU A 114 16.90 -6.06 -18.13
C LEU A 114 18.40 -6.35 -17.97
N THR A 115 19.24 -5.33 -18.19
CA THR A 115 20.68 -5.43 -17.90
C THR A 115 20.93 -5.40 -16.39
N ARG A 116 22.15 -5.79 -15.98
CA ARG A 116 22.57 -5.74 -14.58
C ARG A 116 22.49 -4.32 -14.01
N GLU A 117 22.88 -3.32 -14.78
CA GLU A 117 22.84 -1.91 -14.41
C GLU A 117 21.39 -1.45 -14.17
N GLN A 118 20.46 -1.84 -15.07
CA GLN A 118 19.04 -1.54 -14.93
C GLN A 118 18.41 -2.22 -13.71
N LEU A 119 18.78 -3.46 -13.40
CA LEU A 119 18.34 -4.17 -12.20
C LEU A 119 18.85 -3.52 -10.91
N LEU A 120 20.08 -3.01 -10.93
CA LEU A 120 20.71 -2.38 -9.77
C LEU A 120 20.34 -0.89 -9.63
N GLY A 121 19.70 -0.28 -10.64
CA GLY A 121 19.40 1.15 -10.67
C GLY A 121 20.64 2.05 -10.70
N LEU A 122 21.77 1.50 -11.20
CA LEU A 122 23.08 2.13 -11.32
C LEU A 122 23.22 2.87 -12.65
#